data_AF-A0A6G9YTC9-F1
#
_entry.id   AF-A0A6G9YTC9-F1
#
_cell.length_a   1.000
_cell.length_b   1.000
_cell.length_c   1.000
_cell.angle_alpha   90.00
_cell.angle_beta   90.00
_cell.angle_gamma   90.00
#
_symmetry.space_group_name_H-M   'P 1'
#
loop_
_entity.id
_entity.type
_entity.pdbx_description
1 polymer ?
#
loop_
_entity_poly.entity_id
_entity_poly.type
_entity_poly.pdbx_seq_one_letter_code
_entity_poly.pdbx_strand_id
1 'polypeptide(L)'
;MSTEDLNKLFKKSADSVVYSWPGVVEADDLAQELWLWYLGSPAVQAKISESDYPLAARLTTMQAHRIASVKREANARFSSQIKYSAEDIKNALSGETLWSELIDDMTAGLDSLRIRNPDYAAAIEARYLGHEQPKAGADRTRLSRAVTALAEETNRVLRQKFDRAIPSEAVTYEEYSEGKAFRTLNDGPGSKRRVFPEAVNNSQNIFDSEFNGIPGIDMYRSWVQPEMYPRERPARIETWHENDREDCWSE
;
A
#
# COMPACT_ATOMS: atom_id res chain seq x y z
N MET A 1 39.49 -18.16 -5.44
CA MET A 1 39.20 -16.72 -5.24
C MET A 1 39.46 -16.35 -3.79
N SER A 2 39.92 -15.13 -3.51
CA SER A 2 40.02 -14.64 -2.13
C SER A 2 38.63 -14.29 -1.57
N THR A 3 38.51 -14.20 -0.24
CA THR A 3 37.28 -13.74 0.44
C THR A 3 36.87 -12.34 -0.02
N GLU A 4 37.85 -11.46 -0.29
CA GLU A 4 37.59 -10.11 -0.79
C GLU A 4 37.02 -10.12 -2.21
N ASP A 5 37.52 -11.01 -3.08
CA ASP A 5 36.99 -11.19 -4.44
C ASP A 5 35.56 -11.73 -4.42
N LEU A 6 35.27 -12.67 -3.51
CA LEU A 6 33.91 -13.21 -3.31
C LEU A 6 32.96 -12.12 -2.80
N ASN A 7 33.41 -11.28 -1.88
CA ASN A 7 32.58 -10.18 -1.37
C ASN A 7 32.24 -9.18 -2.49
N LYS A 8 33.23 -8.80 -3.30
CA LYS A 8 33.02 -7.94 -4.47
C LYS A 8 32.07 -8.60 -5.49
N LEU A 9 32.22 -9.90 -5.73
CA LEU A 9 31.35 -10.67 -6.62
C LEU A 9 29.90 -10.67 -6.14
N PHE A 10 29.67 -10.96 -4.85
CA PHE A 10 28.32 -11.04 -4.28
C PHE A 10 27.65 -9.67 -4.22
N LYS A 11 28.37 -8.61 -3.82
CA LYS A 11 27.83 -7.24 -3.86
C LYS A 11 27.44 -6.83 -5.27
N LYS A 12 28.33 -7.04 -6.25
CA LYS A 12 28.04 -6.72 -7.65
C LYS A 12 26.84 -7.51 -8.20
N SER A 13 26.72 -8.78 -7.81
CA SER A 13 25.57 -9.62 -8.19
C SER A 13 24.29 -9.10 -7.52
N ALA A 14 24.34 -8.74 -6.24
CA ALA A 14 23.21 -8.19 -5.50
C ALA A 14 22.74 -6.85 -6.08
N ASP A 15 23.65 -5.89 -6.28
CA ASP A 15 23.36 -4.57 -6.85
C ASP A 15 22.68 -4.69 -8.23
N SER A 16 23.20 -5.58 -9.08
CA SER A 16 22.61 -5.85 -10.40
C SER A 16 21.18 -6.41 -10.31
N VAL A 17 20.89 -7.19 -9.26
CA VAL A 17 19.60 -7.86 -9.10
C VAL A 17 18.60 -6.93 -8.42
N VAL A 18 18.98 -6.16 -7.40
CA VAL A 18 18.04 -5.25 -6.69
C VAL A 18 17.36 -4.27 -7.65
N TYR A 19 18.07 -3.80 -8.68
CA TYR A 19 17.47 -2.96 -9.72
C TYR A 19 16.31 -3.65 -10.48
N SER A 20 16.33 -4.98 -10.59
CA SER A 20 15.25 -5.77 -11.17
C SER A 20 14.15 -6.16 -10.16
N TRP A 21 14.36 -5.90 -8.87
CA TRP A 21 13.43 -6.22 -7.77
C TRP A 21 13.27 -5.05 -6.79
N PRO A 22 12.82 -3.87 -7.25
CA PRO A 22 12.68 -2.69 -6.40
C PRO A 22 11.71 -2.95 -5.24
N GLY A 23 12.11 -2.58 -4.01
CA GLY A 23 11.29 -2.70 -2.80
C GLY A 23 11.09 -4.14 -2.28
N VAL A 24 11.72 -5.14 -2.89
CA VAL A 24 11.62 -6.55 -2.45
C VAL A 24 12.73 -6.90 -1.46
N VAL A 25 13.96 -6.48 -1.74
CA VAL A 25 15.15 -6.76 -0.93
C VAL A 25 16.22 -5.71 -1.21
N GLU A 26 16.91 -5.24 -0.18
CA GLU A 26 18.03 -4.32 -0.29
C GLU A 26 19.32 -5.02 -0.71
N ALA A 27 20.25 -4.29 -1.33
CA ALA A 27 21.45 -4.89 -1.93
C ALA A 27 22.37 -5.52 -0.88
N ASP A 28 22.55 -4.85 0.26
CA ASP A 28 23.36 -5.38 1.36
C ASP A 28 22.74 -6.63 1.99
N ASP A 29 21.43 -6.71 2.09
CA ASP A 29 20.73 -7.90 2.59
C ASP A 29 20.84 -9.07 1.60
N LEU A 30 20.68 -8.79 0.30
CA LEU A 30 20.80 -9.81 -0.74
C LEU A 30 22.24 -10.35 -0.82
N ALA A 31 23.24 -9.49 -0.62
CA ALA A 31 24.64 -9.91 -0.54
C ALA A 31 24.91 -10.80 0.69
N GLN A 32 24.29 -10.51 1.83
CA GLN A 32 24.38 -11.37 3.02
C GLN A 32 23.74 -12.75 2.79
N GLU A 33 22.58 -12.82 2.12
CA GLU A 33 21.93 -14.09 1.78
C GLU A 33 22.77 -14.94 0.82
N LEU A 34 23.47 -14.30 -0.13
CA LEU A 34 24.44 -14.98 -0.99
C LEU A 34 25.60 -15.58 -0.19
N TRP A 35 26.07 -14.89 0.86
CA TRP A 35 27.05 -15.43 1.79
C TRP A 35 26.53 -16.64 2.55
N LEU A 36 25.29 -16.59 3.06
CA LEU A 36 24.66 -17.72 3.75
C LEU A 36 24.51 -18.93 2.82
N TRP A 37 24.08 -18.70 1.57
CA TRP A 37 24.00 -19.74 0.55
C TRP A 37 25.36 -20.38 0.24
N TYR A 38 26.40 -19.56 0.08
CA TYR A 38 27.76 -20.04 -0.17
C TYR A 38 28.32 -20.83 1.02
N LEU A 39 28.17 -20.31 2.24
CA LEU A 39 28.67 -20.96 3.45
C LEU A 39 27.85 -22.20 3.84
N GLY A 40 26.59 -22.28 3.42
CA GLY A 40 25.69 -23.40 3.72
C GLY A 40 25.97 -24.69 2.95
N SER A 41 26.87 -24.70 1.96
CA SER A 41 27.16 -25.90 1.17
C SER A 41 28.61 -25.98 0.68
N PRO A 42 29.40 -26.98 1.14
CA PRO A 42 30.75 -27.22 0.62
C PRO A 42 30.81 -27.46 -0.89
N ALA A 43 29.76 -28.06 -1.47
CA ALA A 43 29.65 -28.29 -2.90
C ALA A 43 29.49 -26.97 -3.70
N VAL A 44 28.77 -25.99 -3.15
CA VAL A 44 28.67 -24.64 -3.73
C VAL A 44 30.01 -23.94 -3.65
N GLN A 45 30.73 -24.06 -2.53
CA GLN A 45 32.06 -23.48 -2.37
C GLN A 45 33.04 -24.01 -3.41
N ALA A 46 33.11 -25.34 -3.56
CA ALA A 46 33.93 -25.99 -4.58
C ALA A 46 33.57 -25.47 -5.98
N LYS A 47 32.28 -25.50 -6.34
CA LYS A 47 31.79 -25.06 -7.65
C LYS A 47 32.15 -23.61 -7.97
N ILE A 48 31.99 -22.68 -7.03
CA ILE A 48 32.33 -21.27 -7.23
C ILE A 48 33.85 -21.09 -7.25
N SER A 49 34.60 -21.83 -6.43
CA SER A 49 36.07 -21.73 -6.38
C SER A 49 36.77 -22.28 -7.63
N GLU A 50 36.18 -23.30 -8.27
CA GLU A 50 36.66 -23.95 -9.49
C GLU A 50 36.19 -23.24 -10.76
N SER A 51 35.16 -22.39 -10.67
CA SER A 51 34.63 -21.63 -11.79
C SER A 51 35.54 -20.46 -12.16
N ASP A 52 35.56 -20.10 -13.45
CA ASP A 52 36.08 -18.81 -13.88
C ASP A 52 35.14 -17.67 -13.43
N TYR A 53 35.65 -16.44 -13.44
CA TYR A 53 34.89 -15.28 -12.95
C TYR A 53 33.55 -15.08 -13.68
N PRO A 54 33.45 -15.21 -15.02
CA PRO A 54 32.16 -15.11 -15.72
C PRO A 54 31.14 -16.15 -15.28
N LEU A 55 31.54 -17.42 -15.12
CA LEU A 55 30.63 -18.47 -14.66
C LEU A 55 30.23 -18.25 -13.21
N ALA A 56 31.16 -17.88 -12.35
CA ALA A 56 30.88 -17.55 -10.95
C ALA A 56 29.85 -16.41 -10.84
N ALA A 57 30.04 -15.31 -11.60
CA ALA A 57 29.12 -14.18 -11.64
C ALA A 57 27.73 -14.56 -12.13
N ARG A 58 27.63 -15.42 -13.15
CA ARG A 58 26.34 -15.90 -13.64
C ARG A 58 25.62 -16.73 -12.58
N LEU A 59 26.33 -17.64 -11.91
CA LEU A 59 25.76 -18.50 -10.87
C LEU A 59 25.27 -17.70 -9.66
N THR A 60 26.04 -16.72 -9.20
CA THR A 60 25.67 -15.85 -8.08
C THR A 60 24.49 -14.95 -8.43
N THR A 61 24.47 -14.39 -9.64
CA THR A 61 23.35 -13.57 -10.13
C THR A 61 22.06 -14.40 -10.24
N MET A 62 22.13 -15.62 -10.79
CA MET A 62 20.98 -16.52 -10.84
C MET A 62 20.45 -16.86 -9.45
N GLN A 63 21.35 -17.10 -8.49
CA GLN A 63 20.94 -17.40 -7.12
C GLN A 63 20.34 -16.18 -6.43
N ALA A 64 20.89 -14.98 -6.66
CA ALA A 64 20.34 -13.73 -6.17
C ALA A 64 18.90 -13.49 -6.66
N HIS A 65 18.61 -13.75 -7.95
CA HIS A 65 17.23 -13.73 -8.46
C HIS A 65 16.32 -14.74 -7.76
N ARG A 66 16.80 -15.95 -7.45
CA ARG A 66 16.01 -16.95 -6.71
C ARG A 66 15.70 -16.50 -5.30
N ILE A 67 16.69 -15.97 -4.58
CA ILE A 67 16.51 -15.44 -3.22
C ILE A 67 15.52 -14.27 -3.25
N ALA A 68 15.68 -13.32 -4.18
CA ALA A 68 14.76 -12.20 -4.35
C ALA A 68 13.35 -12.67 -4.69
N SER A 69 13.19 -13.69 -5.54
CA SER A 69 11.89 -14.30 -5.82
C SER A 69 11.25 -14.93 -4.59
N VAL A 70 12.02 -15.65 -3.76
CA VAL A 70 11.51 -16.22 -2.50
C VAL A 70 11.15 -15.11 -1.50
N LYS A 71 11.95 -14.04 -1.42
CA LYS A 71 11.63 -12.86 -0.58
C LYS A 71 10.40 -12.13 -1.10
N ARG A 72 10.21 -12.01 -2.41
CA ARG A 72 8.96 -11.50 -3.01
C ARG A 72 7.78 -12.40 -2.66
N GLU A 73 7.93 -13.72 -2.74
CA GLU A 73 6.87 -14.65 -2.38
C GLU A 73 6.56 -14.59 -0.88
N ALA A 74 7.57 -14.47 -0.02
CA ALA A 74 7.39 -14.24 1.41
C ALA A 74 6.67 -12.90 1.63
N ASN A 75 7.12 -11.82 0.99
CA ASN A 75 6.47 -10.51 1.01
C ASN A 75 5.06 -10.55 0.42
N ALA A 76 4.77 -11.42 -0.55
CA ALA A 76 3.44 -11.63 -1.14
C ALA A 76 2.54 -12.45 -0.20
N ARG A 77 3.11 -13.45 0.47
CA ARG A 77 2.48 -14.20 1.56
C ARG A 77 2.22 -13.31 2.76
N PHE A 78 3.09 -12.33 3.03
CA PHE A 78 2.86 -11.27 4.01
C PHE A 78 1.89 -10.21 3.47
N SER A 79 1.93 -9.80 2.20
CA SER A 79 1.01 -8.82 1.59
C SER A 79 -0.41 -9.36 1.43
N SER A 80 -0.58 -10.69 1.48
CA SER A 80 -1.87 -11.36 1.72
C SER A 80 -2.53 -11.02 3.07
N GLN A 81 -1.86 -10.22 3.91
CA GLN A 81 -2.38 -9.68 5.16
C GLN A 81 -3.11 -8.32 5.01
N ILE A 82 -3.26 -7.73 3.81
CA ILE A 82 -4.34 -6.73 3.60
C ILE A 82 -5.65 -7.51 3.59
N LYS A 83 -6.27 -7.60 4.76
CA LYS A 83 -7.59 -8.18 4.96
C LYS A 83 -8.48 -7.11 5.54
N TYR A 84 -9.44 -6.67 4.75
CA TYR A 84 -10.52 -5.85 5.27
C TYR A 84 -11.38 -6.70 6.18
N SER A 85 -11.58 -6.23 7.40
CA SER A 85 -12.57 -6.78 8.30
C SER A 85 -13.98 -6.33 7.90
N ALA A 86 -14.99 -7.00 8.44
CA ALA A 86 -16.38 -6.57 8.29
C ALA A 86 -16.61 -5.14 8.85
N GLU A 87 -15.82 -4.73 9.84
CA GLU A 87 -15.87 -3.38 10.40
C GLU A 87 -15.31 -2.35 9.41
N ASP A 88 -14.19 -2.63 8.75
CA ASP A 88 -13.62 -1.71 7.75
C ASP A 88 -14.60 -1.46 6.60
N ILE A 89 -15.26 -2.52 6.13
CA ILE A 89 -16.33 -2.45 5.13
C ILE A 89 -17.52 -1.64 5.64
N LYS A 90 -17.95 -1.87 6.88
CA LYS A 90 -19.05 -1.11 7.48
C LYS A 90 -18.74 0.38 7.59
N ASN A 91 -17.53 0.73 8.01
CA ASN A 91 -17.07 2.11 8.12
C ASN A 91 -17.01 2.76 6.74
N ALA A 92 -16.51 2.05 5.72
CA ALA A 92 -16.51 2.53 4.35
C ALA A 92 -17.93 2.75 3.80
N LEU A 93 -18.85 1.79 3.99
CA LEU A 93 -20.26 1.94 3.59
C LEU A 93 -20.98 3.07 4.31
N SER A 94 -20.54 3.43 5.52
CA SER A 94 -21.10 4.53 6.31
C SER A 94 -20.47 5.88 6.00
N GLY A 95 -19.48 5.94 5.10
CA GLY A 95 -18.74 7.16 4.77
C GLY A 95 -17.71 7.58 5.82
N GLU A 96 -17.40 6.73 6.79
CA GLU A 96 -16.45 7.03 7.89
C GLU A 96 -14.99 6.75 7.50
N THR A 97 -14.73 6.26 6.29
CA THR A 97 -13.38 5.92 5.81
C THR A 97 -12.93 6.82 4.67
N LEU A 98 -11.73 7.39 4.77
CA LEU A 98 -11.10 8.23 3.74
C LEU A 98 -10.21 7.45 2.76
N TRP A 99 -10.16 6.12 2.86
CA TRP A 99 -9.30 5.27 2.05
C TRP A 99 -9.97 4.97 0.70
N SER A 100 -9.68 5.79 -0.32
CA SER A 100 -10.19 5.63 -1.69
C SER A 100 -9.96 4.23 -2.26
N GLU A 101 -8.85 3.64 -1.87
CA GLU A 101 -8.38 2.32 -2.21
C GLU A 101 -9.34 1.21 -1.80
N LEU A 102 -9.86 1.29 -0.56
CA LEU A 102 -10.86 0.38 -0.04
C LEU A 102 -12.19 0.57 -0.77
N ILE A 103 -12.55 1.81 -1.12
CA ILE A 103 -13.80 2.09 -1.84
C ILE A 103 -13.78 1.41 -3.22
N ASP A 104 -12.68 1.53 -3.96
CA ASP A 104 -12.50 0.88 -5.26
C ASP A 104 -12.58 -0.66 -5.16
N ASP A 105 -11.89 -1.23 -4.17
CA ASP A 105 -11.89 -2.68 -3.97
C ASP A 105 -13.24 -3.20 -3.48
N MET A 106 -13.89 -2.46 -2.58
CA MET A 106 -15.24 -2.76 -2.07
C MET A 106 -16.29 -2.67 -3.18
N THR A 107 -16.14 -1.74 -4.13
CA THR A 107 -17.03 -1.63 -5.29
C THR A 107 -16.93 -2.89 -6.15
N ALA A 108 -15.72 -3.33 -6.46
CA ALA A 108 -15.50 -4.58 -7.19
C ALA A 108 -15.96 -5.83 -6.38
N GLY A 109 -15.80 -5.79 -5.05
CA GLY A 109 -16.34 -6.79 -4.13
C GLY A 109 -17.86 -6.85 -4.12
N LEU A 110 -18.54 -5.70 -4.20
CA LEU A 110 -20.00 -5.60 -4.25
C LEU A 110 -20.55 -6.11 -5.57
N ASP A 111 -19.91 -5.80 -6.70
CA ASP A 111 -20.27 -6.38 -8.00
C ASP A 111 -20.17 -7.91 -7.99
N SER A 112 -19.10 -8.42 -7.39
CA SER A 112 -18.93 -9.84 -7.17
C SER A 112 -20.02 -10.44 -6.27
N LEU A 113 -20.38 -9.74 -5.18
CA LEU A 113 -21.42 -10.17 -4.26
C LEU A 113 -22.80 -10.19 -4.94
N ARG A 114 -23.12 -9.22 -5.80
CA ARG A 114 -24.38 -9.18 -6.58
C ARG A 114 -24.57 -10.45 -7.41
N ILE A 115 -23.49 -10.98 -7.98
CA ILE A 115 -23.53 -12.19 -8.79
C ILE A 115 -23.71 -13.43 -7.92
N ARG A 116 -22.98 -13.53 -6.80
CA ARG A 116 -22.95 -14.75 -5.97
C ARG A 116 -24.09 -14.84 -4.97
N ASN A 117 -24.52 -13.71 -4.43
CA ASN A 117 -25.56 -13.61 -3.41
C ASN A 117 -26.32 -12.28 -3.57
N PRO A 118 -27.28 -12.22 -4.51
CA PRO A 118 -28.06 -11.01 -4.80
C PRO A 118 -28.88 -10.55 -3.58
N ASP A 119 -29.36 -11.47 -2.75
CA ASP A 119 -30.12 -11.14 -1.53
C ASP A 119 -29.28 -10.36 -0.51
N TYR A 120 -28.00 -10.69 -0.39
CA TYR A 120 -27.08 -9.96 0.49
C TYR A 120 -26.70 -8.60 -0.08
N ALA A 121 -26.46 -8.51 -1.39
CA ALA A 121 -26.22 -7.24 -2.05
C ALA A 121 -27.43 -6.30 -1.90
N ALA A 122 -28.64 -6.79 -2.14
CA ALA A 122 -29.87 -6.02 -1.98
C ALA A 122 -30.08 -5.52 -0.54
N ALA A 123 -29.74 -6.34 0.47
CA ALA A 123 -29.82 -5.91 1.87
C ALA A 123 -28.82 -4.78 2.20
N ILE A 124 -27.61 -4.81 1.62
CA ILE A 124 -26.61 -3.75 1.78
C ILE A 124 -27.09 -2.47 1.08
N GLU A 125 -27.55 -2.57 -0.16
CA GLU A 125 -28.04 -1.43 -0.94
C GLU A 125 -29.25 -0.78 -0.27
N ALA A 126 -30.24 -1.55 0.16
CA ALA A 126 -31.41 -1.01 0.87
C ALA A 126 -30.99 -0.21 2.12
N ARG A 127 -29.97 -0.68 2.85
CA ARG A 127 -29.46 0.01 4.04
C ARG A 127 -28.68 1.27 3.72
N TYR A 128 -27.63 1.15 2.92
CA TYR A 128 -26.60 2.19 2.80
C TYR A 128 -26.86 3.16 1.65
N LEU A 129 -27.56 2.72 0.60
CA LEU A 129 -27.99 3.57 -0.52
C LEU A 129 -29.44 4.05 -0.33
N GLY A 130 -30.33 3.14 0.10
CA GLY A 130 -31.75 3.45 0.33
C GLY A 130 -32.07 4.06 1.69
N HIS A 131 -31.09 4.12 2.60
CA HIS A 131 -31.25 4.56 4.00
C HIS A 131 -32.35 3.81 4.78
N GLU A 132 -32.69 2.59 4.38
CA GLU A 132 -33.73 1.79 5.04
C GLU A 132 -33.19 1.09 6.29
N GLN A 133 -33.97 1.15 7.37
CA GLN A 133 -33.64 0.47 8.62
C GLN A 133 -34.20 -0.98 8.59
N PRO A 134 -33.41 -2.00 8.95
CA PRO A 134 -33.92 -3.37 9.05
C PRO A 134 -35.04 -3.47 10.07
N LYS A 135 -36.23 -3.88 9.61
CA LYS A 135 -37.48 -3.85 10.39
C LYS A 135 -37.53 -5.00 11.40
N ALA A 136 -37.09 -6.20 11.01
CA ALA A 136 -37.11 -7.39 11.86
C ALA A 136 -35.71 -7.85 12.31
N GLY A 137 -35.66 -8.67 13.37
CA GLY A 137 -34.40 -9.27 13.85
C GLY A 137 -33.73 -10.17 12.81
N ALA A 138 -34.52 -10.87 11.99
CA ALA A 138 -34.02 -11.66 10.87
C ALA A 138 -33.31 -10.77 9.83
N ASP A 139 -33.86 -9.59 9.53
CA ASP A 139 -33.29 -8.64 8.57
C ASP A 139 -31.98 -8.05 9.08
N ARG A 140 -31.89 -7.73 10.38
CA ARG A 140 -30.64 -7.29 11.02
C ARG A 140 -29.55 -8.34 10.92
N THR A 141 -29.92 -9.60 11.13
CA THR A 141 -28.99 -10.73 11.03
C THR A 141 -28.55 -10.93 9.59
N ARG A 142 -29.47 -10.80 8.63
CA ARG A 142 -29.17 -10.85 7.19
C ARG A 142 -28.18 -9.75 6.80
N LEU A 143 -28.43 -8.50 7.19
CA LEU A 143 -27.55 -7.38 6.90
C LEU A 143 -26.15 -7.59 7.50
N SER A 144 -26.07 -8.06 8.75
CA SER A 144 -24.79 -8.39 9.40
C SER A 144 -24.01 -9.44 8.61
N ARG A 145 -24.66 -10.53 8.20
CA ARG A 145 -24.05 -11.57 7.35
C ARG A 145 -23.67 -11.05 5.97
N ALA A 146 -24.46 -10.14 5.41
CA ALA A 146 -24.19 -9.52 4.13
C ALA A 146 -22.91 -8.67 4.17
N VAL A 147 -22.71 -7.87 5.22
CA VAL A 147 -21.46 -7.08 5.41
C VAL A 147 -20.24 -7.99 5.55
N THR A 148 -20.35 -9.09 6.30
CA THR A 148 -19.26 -10.09 6.39
C THR A 148 -18.97 -10.71 5.03
N ALA A 149 -20.00 -11.10 4.28
CA ALA A 149 -19.85 -11.66 2.94
C ALA A 149 -19.21 -10.65 1.96
N LEU A 150 -19.56 -9.37 2.07
CA LEU A 150 -18.93 -8.31 1.27
C LEU A 150 -17.43 -8.17 1.61
N ALA A 151 -17.05 -8.26 2.88
CA ALA A 151 -15.64 -8.27 3.26
C ALA A 151 -14.89 -9.47 2.66
N GLU A 152 -15.50 -10.66 2.68
CA GLU A 152 -14.92 -11.85 2.08
C GLU A 152 -14.75 -11.72 0.55
N GLU A 153 -15.77 -11.20 -0.14
CA GLU A 153 -15.74 -10.98 -1.59
C GLU A 153 -14.75 -9.89 -2.00
N THR A 154 -14.69 -8.79 -1.26
CA THR A 154 -13.71 -7.71 -1.47
C THR A 154 -12.29 -8.25 -1.35
N ASN A 155 -12.00 -8.98 -0.27
CA ASN A 155 -10.70 -9.61 -0.07
C ASN A 155 -10.39 -10.67 -1.14
N ARG A 156 -11.40 -11.39 -1.64
CA ARG A 156 -11.22 -12.37 -2.72
C ARG A 156 -10.85 -11.70 -4.03
N VAL A 157 -11.55 -10.63 -4.41
CA VAL A 157 -11.25 -9.86 -5.62
C VAL A 157 -9.87 -9.22 -5.52
N LEU A 158 -9.53 -8.65 -4.36
CA LEU A 158 -8.20 -8.07 -4.11
C LEU A 158 -7.09 -9.10 -4.32
N ARG A 159 -7.23 -10.31 -3.75
CA ARG A 159 -6.27 -11.41 -3.98
C ARG A 159 -6.14 -11.75 -5.46
N GLN A 160 -7.25 -11.86 -6.18
CA GLN A 160 -7.23 -12.14 -7.63
C GLN A 160 -6.53 -11.04 -8.44
N LYS A 161 -6.70 -9.76 -8.07
CA LYS A 161 -6.00 -8.64 -8.70
C LYS A 161 -4.48 -8.77 -8.51
N PHE A 162 -4.03 -9.08 -7.28
CA PHE A 162 -2.62 -9.28 -6.99
C PHE A 162 -2.04 -10.52 -7.68
N ASP A 163 -2.76 -11.65 -7.68
CA ASP A 163 -2.34 -12.87 -8.35
C ASP A 163 -2.20 -12.66 -9.87
N ARG A 164 -3.13 -11.94 -10.50
CA ARG A 164 -3.10 -11.63 -11.94
C ARG A 164 -2.01 -10.63 -12.32
N ALA A 165 -1.67 -9.72 -11.42
CA ALA A 165 -0.62 -8.74 -11.64
C ALA A 165 0.80 -9.33 -11.53
N ILE A 166 0.93 -10.59 -11.11
CA ILE A 166 2.17 -11.35 -11.13
C ILE A 166 2.19 -12.14 -12.45
N PRO A 167 2.94 -11.74 -13.49
CA PRO A 167 3.05 -12.55 -14.68
C PRO A 167 3.80 -13.84 -14.33
N SER A 168 3.29 -14.99 -14.76
CA SER A 168 3.97 -16.29 -14.63
C SER A 168 5.15 -16.45 -15.60
N GLU A 169 5.37 -15.49 -16.50
CA GLU A 169 6.35 -15.55 -17.58
C GLU A 169 7.02 -14.18 -17.70
N ALA A 170 8.34 -14.16 -17.83
CA ALA A 170 9.16 -12.95 -17.81
C ALA A 170 8.70 -11.93 -18.86
N VAL A 171 8.02 -10.87 -18.41
CA VAL A 171 7.65 -9.74 -19.27
C VAL A 171 8.83 -8.76 -19.33
N THR A 172 9.20 -8.39 -20.56
CA THR A 172 10.32 -7.52 -20.92
C THR A 172 10.16 -6.07 -20.45
N TYR A 173 11.31 -5.39 -20.39
CA TYR A 173 11.67 -4.28 -19.52
C TYR A 173 11.01 -2.90 -19.78
N GLU A 174 10.22 -2.72 -20.84
CA GLU A 174 9.77 -1.38 -21.26
C GLU A 174 8.37 -1.00 -20.72
N GLU A 175 7.49 -1.95 -20.47
CA GLU A 175 6.08 -1.69 -20.10
C GLU A 175 5.89 -1.38 -18.59
N TYR A 176 6.86 -1.70 -17.73
CA TYR A 176 6.76 -1.51 -16.27
C TYR A 176 7.20 -0.13 -15.77
N SER A 177 7.77 0.72 -16.63
CA SER A 177 8.29 2.02 -16.20
C SER A 177 7.21 3.07 -15.91
N GLU A 178 5.94 2.81 -16.26
CA GLU A 178 4.80 3.69 -15.97
C GLU A 178 3.77 3.07 -14.98
N GLY A 179 4.08 1.90 -14.37
CA GLY A 179 3.11 1.12 -13.61
C GLY A 179 3.02 1.48 -12.13
N LYS A 180 1.87 2.02 -11.70
CA LYS A 180 1.41 2.20 -10.30
C LYS A 180 2.09 1.25 -9.30
N ALA A 181 2.76 1.82 -8.29
CA ALA A 181 3.31 1.07 -7.17
C ALA A 181 2.25 0.12 -6.59
N PHE A 182 2.55 -1.18 -6.56
CA PHE A 182 1.70 -2.15 -5.89
C PHE A 182 1.69 -1.85 -4.39
N ARG A 183 0.50 -1.65 -3.81
CA ARG A 183 0.30 -1.32 -2.39
C ARG A 183 1.06 -2.31 -1.51
N THR A 184 1.85 -1.80 -0.57
CA THR A 184 2.57 -2.64 0.39
C THR A 184 1.79 -2.76 1.68
N LEU A 185 2.08 -3.78 2.48
CA LEU A 185 1.27 -4.22 3.61
C LEU A 185 1.10 -3.20 4.77
N ASN A 186 1.83 -2.08 4.75
CA ASN A 186 1.61 -1.00 5.71
C ASN A 186 0.48 -0.04 5.31
N ASP A 187 -0.03 -0.12 4.08
CA ASP A 187 -1.01 0.79 3.49
C ASP A 187 -2.44 0.21 3.55
N GLY A 188 -2.83 -0.37 4.69
CA GLY A 188 -4.19 -0.89 4.91
C GLY A 188 -4.78 -0.41 6.24
N PRO A 189 -6.07 -0.01 6.28
CA PRO A 189 -6.76 0.31 7.52
C PRO A 189 -7.08 -1.02 8.23
N GLY A 190 -6.20 -1.46 9.12
CA GLY A 190 -6.25 -2.83 9.68
C GLY A 190 -5.93 -2.92 11.16
N SER A 191 -6.99 -2.93 11.96
CA SER A 191 -7.11 -3.27 13.38
C SER A 191 -6.70 -2.19 14.40
N LYS A 192 -7.61 -1.99 15.37
CA LYS A 192 -7.60 -1.07 16.53
C LYS A 192 -6.41 -1.26 17.52
N ARG A 193 -5.31 -1.88 17.06
CA ARG A 193 -4.03 -2.07 17.78
C ARG A 193 -2.81 -1.66 16.97
N ARG A 194 -2.96 -0.92 15.87
CA ARG A 194 -1.94 0.09 15.56
C ARG A 194 -2.18 1.23 16.53
N VAL A 195 -1.20 1.48 17.38
CA VAL A 195 -0.99 2.80 17.94
C VAL A 195 -0.88 3.72 16.71
N PHE A 196 -2.00 4.32 16.27
CA PHE A 196 -1.92 5.71 15.86
C PHE A 196 -1.13 6.38 16.97
N PRO A 197 -0.09 7.20 16.69
CA PRO A 197 0.57 7.96 17.75
C PRO A 197 -0.54 8.51 18.63
N GLU A 198 -0.53 8.00 19.86
CA GLU A 198 -1.55 8.11 20.89
C GLU A 198 -2.27 9.43 20.73
N ALA A 199 -3.54 9.40 20.28
CA ALA A 199 -4.33 10.58 19.95
C ALA A 199 -3.47 11.76 19.46
N VAL A 200 -3.46 12.03 18.15
CA VAL A 200 -3.19 13.41 17.71
C VAL A 200 -4.39 14.28 18.13
N ASN A 201 -4.55 14.43 19.45
CA ASN A 201 -5.16 15.55 20.13
C ASN A 201 -4.23 16.77 20.05
N ASN A 202 -3.11 16.65 19.31
CA ASN A 202 -2.48 17.77 18.64
C ASN A 202 -3.18 18.00 17.30
N SER A 203 -4.47 18.37 17.32
CA SER A 203 -4.99 19.23 16.26
C SER A 203 -4.31 20.59 16.42
N GLN A 204 -3.01 20.62 16.15
CA GLN A 204 -2.20 21.81 16.23
C GLN A 204 -2.78 22.76 15.21
N ASN A 205 -3.51 23.75 15.71
CA ASN A 205 -4.11 24.76 14.90
C ASN A 205 -3.01 25.76 14.55
N ILE A 206 -3.06 26.34 13.35
CA ILE A 206 -2.17 27.44 12.98
C ILE A 206 -2.24 28.61 13.99
N PHE A 207 -3.32 28.73 14.77
CA PHE A 207 -3.50 29.71 15.85
C PHE A 207 -2.89 29.30 17.20
N ASP A 208 -2.26 28.13 17.31
CA ASP A 208 -1.67 27.68 18.58
C ASP A 208 -0.41 28.45 18.93
N SER A 209 -0.15 28.55 20.24
CA SER A 209 0.92 29.37 20.80
C SER A 209 2.33 28.93 20.38
N GLU A 210 2.49 27.65 20.05
CA GLU A 210 3.75 27.06 19.56
C GLU A 210 4.19 27.64 18.20
N PHE A 211 3.25 28.14 17.39
CA PHE A 211 3.56 28.76 16.09
C PHE A 211 3.82 30.27 16.19
N ASN A 212 3.76 30.86 17.39
CA ASN A 212 4.02 32.28 17.56
C ASN A 212 5.51 32.59 17.38
N GLY A 213 5.83 33.59 16.55
CA GLY A 213 7.20 34.00 16.26
C GLY A 213 7.85 33.30 15.06
N ILE A 214 7.13 32.38 14.39
CA ILE A 214 7.58 31.81 13.11
C ILE A 214 7.43 32.88 12.02
N PRO A 215 8.50 33.26 11.31
CA PRO A 215 8.42 34.23 10.22
C PRO A 215 7.46 33.75 9.12
N GLY A 216 6.50 34.59 8.74
CA GLY A 216 5.54 34.31 7.68
C GLY A 216 4.29 33.52 8.11
N ILE A 217 4.16 33.13 9.38
CA ILE A 217 2.95 32.44 9.86
C ILE A 217 1.70 33.33 9.82
N ASP A 218 1.87 34.64 10.07
CA ASP A 218 0.77 35.61 10.08
C ASP A 218 0.15 35.77 8.68
N MET A 219 0.94 35.59 7.62
CA MET A 219 0.43 35.55 6.25
C MET A 219 -0.59 34.40 6.08
N TYR A 220 -0.25 33.19 6.51
CA TYR A 220 -1.16 32.04 6.41
C TYR A 220 -2.37 32.19 7.34
N ARG A 221 -2.21 32.76 8.53
CA ARG A 221 -3.32 33.07 9.45
C ARG A 221 -4.29 34.10 8.85
N SER A 222 -3.77 35.08 8.11
CA SER A 222 -4.58 36.08 7.41
C SER A 222 -5.46 35.49 6.29
N TRP A 223 -5.10 34.32 5.74
CA TRP A 223 -5.92 33.65 4.72
C TRP A 223 -7.15 32.97 5.33
N VAL A 224 -7.07 32.56 6.60
CA VAL A 224 -8.17 31.92 7.33
C VAL A 224 -9.03 32.93 8.08
N GLN A 225 -8.41 33.94 8.71
CA GLN A 225 -9.08 34.99 9.49
C GLN A 225 -8.50 36.39 9.17
N PRO A 226 -8.81 36.95 7.99
CA PRO A 226 -8.22 38.23 7.53
C PRO A 226 -8.51 39.40 8.48
N GLU A 227 -9.67 39.39 9.14
CA GLU A 227 -10.08 40.46 10.07
C GLU A 227 -9.16 40.61 11.29
N MET A 228 -8.51 39.52 11.71
CA MET A 228 -7.55 39.53 12.82
C MET A 228 -6.15 39.99 12.38
N TYR A 229 -5.85 40.00 11.07
CA TYR A 229 -4.53 40.32 10.52
C TYR A 229 -4.62 41.36 9.38
N PRO A 230 -5.15 42.57 9.65
CA PRO A 230 -5.46 43.56 8.61
C PRO A 230 -4.24 44.19 7.91
N ARG A 231 -3.03 43.94 8.42
CA ARG A 231 -1.78 44.44 7.82
C ARG A 231 -1.12 43.44 6.89
N GLU A 232 -1.55 42.18 6.93
CA GLU A 232 -1.01 41.13 6.07
C GLU A 232 -1.67 41.16 4.69
N ARG A 233 -0.95 40.67 3.68
CA ARG A 233 -1.48 40.64 2.31
C ARG A 233 -2.49 39.50 2.17
N PRO A 234 -3.71 39.75 1.70
CA PRO A 234 -4.70 38.70 1.49
C PRO A 234 -4.20 37.69 0.45
N ALA A 235 -4.74 36.48 0.51
CA ALA A 235 -4.49 35.47 -0.51
C ALA A 235 -4.91 36.01 -1.89
N ARG A 236 -4.00 35.97 -2.86
CA ARG A 236 -4.30 36.38 -4.24
C ARG A 236 -4.95 35.23 -5.00
N ILE A 237 -6.17 34.88 -4.59
CA ILE A 237 -6.97 33.78 -5.16
C ILE A 237 -7.13 33.97 -6.69
N GLU A 238 -7.16 35.23 -7.15
CA GLU A 238 -7.14 35.61 -8.57
C GLU A 238 -5.91 35.13 -9.36
N THR A 239 -4.88 34.62 -8.70
CA THR A 239 -3.65 34.08 -9.32
C THR A 239 -3.58 32.55 -9.25
N TRP A 240 -4.55 31.91 -8.57
CA TRP A 240 -4.55 30.46 -8.38
C TRP A 240 -5.01 29.75 -9.66
N HIS A 241 -4.62 28.49 -9.84
CA HIS A 241 -5.04 27.69 -11.00
C HIS A 241 -6.55 27.45 -10.96
N GLU A 242 -7.21 27.29 -12.10
CA GLU A 242 -8.69 27.20 -12.18
C GLU A 242 -9.25 26.03 -11.35
N ASN A 243 -8.58 24.87 -11.37
CA ASN A 243 -8.91 23.72 -10.52
C ASN A 243 -8.77 23.98 -9.00
N ASP A 244 -7.96 24.96 -8.60
CA ASP A 244 -7.79 25.34 -7.19
C ASP A 244 -8.81 26.42 -6.76
N ARG A 245 -9.57 26.97 -7.72
CA ARG A 245 -10.64 27.96 -7.49
C ARG A 245 -12.03 27.34 -7.44
N GLU A 246 -12.21 26.09 -7.85
CA GLU A 246 -13.53 25.48 -7.87
C GLU A 246 -14.10 25.37 -6.45
N ASP A 247 -15.17 26.15 -6.22
CA ASP A 247 -16.00 26.13 -5.02
C ASP A 247 -16.50 24.70 -4.79
N CYS A 248 -15.98 24.04 -3.75
CA CYS A 248 -16.48 22.75 -3.26
C CYS A 248 -17.85 22.84 -2.58
N TRP A 249 -18.64 23.88 -2.90
CA TRP A 249 -19.98 24.13 -2.41
C TRP A 249 -20.81 24.86 -3.48
N SER A 250 -21.16 24.17 -4.55
CA SER A 250 -22.37 24.52 -5.31
C SER A 250 -23.56 23.83 -4.65
N GLU A 251 -24.49 24.65 -4.12
CA GLU A 251 -25.74 24.28 -3.43
C GLU A 251 -26.60 23.21 -4.13
#